data_AF-A0A7Y9W945-F1
#
_entry.id   AF-A0A7Y9W945-F1
#
_cell.length_a   1.000
_cell.length_b   1.000
_cell.length_c   1.000
_cell.angle_alpha   90.00
_cell.angle_beta   90.00
_cell.angle_gamma   90.00
#
_symmetry.space_group_name_H-M   'P 1'
#
loop_
_entity.id
_entity.type
_entity.pdbx_description
1 polymer ?
#
loop_
_entity_poly.entity_id
_entity_poly.type
_entity_poly.pdbx_seq_one_letter_code
_entity_poly.pdbx_strand_id
1 'polypeptide(L)'
;MAFYLDDTQRKTLTRLATSWTWRTQWPTWALIVTIYSGWFGAATHARELGLPLAVALLALLSAWYMSLQHELLHGHPTRSRLVNAGLGFAPLAVWFPYGIYRDSHLQHHEDAHLTHPERDPESYFVNSLVWQRAGWAIRALLTFRNTFIGRLLVGAGVFYFSDRCGCARQNQAR
;
A
#
# COMPACT_ATOMS: atom_id res chain seq x y z
N MET A 1 24.39 1.56 -0.69
CA MET A 1 24.37 0.13 -0.30
C MET A 1 23.99 0.07 1.17
N ALA A 2 23.01 -0.76 1.54
CA ALA A 2 22.48 -0.82 2.92
C ALA A 2 23.60 -1.04 3.95
N PHE A 3 23.75 -0.09 4.88
CA PHE A 3 24.77 -0.16 5.94
C PHE A 3 24.43 -1.17 7.05
N TYR A 4 23.20 -1.69 7.06
CA TYR A 4 22.68 -2.62 8.05
C TYR A 4 22.83 -4.10 7.68
N LEU A 5 23.39 -4.44 6.51
CA LEU A 5 23.58 -5.83 6.08
C LEU A 5 24.96 -6.35 6.48
N ASP A 6 25.01 -7.50 7.16
CA ASP A 6 26.26 -8.23 7.43
C ASP A 6 26.75 -9.04 6.20
N ASP A 7 27.97 -9.56 6.25
CA ASP A 7 28.59 -10.28 5.13
C ASP A 7 27.89 -11.59 4.77
N THR A 8 27.29 -12.28 5.75
CA THR A 8 26.55 -13.53 5.54
C THR A 8 25.24 -13.23 4.81
N GLN A 9 24.55 -12.17 5.21
CA GLN A 9 23.34 -11.68 4.55
C GLN A 9 23.65 -11.27 3.10
N ARG A 10 24.75 -10.54 2.87
CA ARG A 10 25.19 -10.15 1.51
C ARG A 10 25.46 -11.36 0.62
N LYS A 11 26.19 -12.37 1.10
CA LYS A 11 26.47 -13.60 0.34
C LYS A 11 25.18 -14.35 0.01
N THR A 12 24.25 -14.41 0.96
CA THR A 12 22.93 -15.04 0.76
C THR A 12 22.14 -14.33 -0.32
N LEU A 13 22.08 -12.99 -0.30
CA LEU A 13 21.41 -12.19 -1.32
C LEU A 13 22.02 -12.41 -2.72
N THR A 14 23.35 -12.45 -2.83
CA THR A 14 24.03 -12.72 -4.11
C THR A 14 23.68 -14.11 -4.65
N ARG A 15 23.60 -15.13 -3.78
CA ARG A 15 23.15 -16.48 -4.16
C ARG A 15 21.69 -16.45 -4.62
N LEU A 16 20.80 -15.82 -3.86
CA LEU A 16 19.38 -15.70 -4.23
C LEU A 16 19.19 -14.95 -5.55
N ALA A 17 19.99 -13.92 -5.82
CA ALA A 17 19.96 -13.17 -7.08
C ALA A 17 20.28 -14.01 -8.32
N THR A 18 21.01 -15.12 -8.15
CA THR A 18 21.26 -16.10 -9.23
C THR A 18 20.15 -17.14 -9.40
N SER A 19 19.23 -17.23 -8.43
CA SER A 19 18.12 -18.18 -8.49
C SER A 19 17.18 -17.86 -9.65
N TRP A 20 16.57 -18.91 -10.20
CA TRP A 20 15.57 -18.76 -11.25
C TRP A 20 14.40 -17.86 -10.80
N THR A 21 13.92 -18.04 -9.57
CA THR A 21 12.85 -17.23 -8.98
C THR A 21 13.15 -15.74 -8.98
N TRP A 22 14.36 -15.34 -8.57
CA TRP A 22 14.75 -13.93 -8.56
C TRP A 22 14.88 -13.36 -9.98
N ARG A 23 15.36 -14.15 -10.93
CA ARG A 23 15.57 -13.70 -12.31
C ARG A 23 14.28 -13.58 -13.11
N THR A 24 13.34 -14.50 -12.91
CA THR A 24 12.09 -14.52 -13.69
C THR A 24 10.95 -13.79 -13.01
N GLN A 25 11.05 -13.54 -11.69
CA GLN A 25 9.97 -12.91 -10.93
C GLN A 25 8.63 -13.64 -11.11
N TRP A 26 8.69 -14.96 -11.39
CA TRP A 26 7.51 -15.78 -11.67
C TRP A 26 6.48 -15.79 -10.53
N PRO A 27 6.84 -15.67 -9.22
CA PRO A 27 5.82 -15.63 -8.18
C PRO A 27 4.94 -14.39 -8.30
N THR A 28 5.54 -13.23 -8.63
CA THR A 28 4.81 -11.98 -8.85
C THR A 28 3.91 -12.09 -10.08
N TRP A 29 4.39 -12.71 -11.16
CA TRP A 29 3.54 -13.01 -12.33
C TRP A 29 2.37 -13.93 -12.00
N ALA A 30 2.60 -15.01 -11.26
CA ALA A 30 1.55 -15.92 -10.81
C ALA A 30 0.54 -15.22 -9.90
N LEU A 31 1.01 -14.31 -9.03
CA LEU A 31 0.16 -13.49 -8.17
C LEU A 31 -0.71 -12.53 -8.99
N ILE A 32 -0.13 -11.86 -10.00
CA ILE A 32 -0.88 -11.00 -10.94
C ILE A 32 -2.00 -11.81 -11.59
N VAL A 33 -1.71 -12.97 -12.18
CA VAL A 33 -2.71 -13.82 -12.83
C VAL A 33 -3.80 -14.23 -11.84
N THR A 34 -3.42 -14.68 -10.64
CA THR A 34 -4.36 -15.10 -9.59
C THR A 34 -5.31 -13.98 -9.18
N ILE A 35 -4.78 -12.77 -8.94
CA ILE A 35 -5.59 -11.63 -8.51
C ILE A 35 -6.55 -11.19 -9.61
N TYR A 36 -6.05 -11.01 -10.83
CA TYR A 36 -6.88 -10.56 -11.95
C TYR A 36 -7.96 -11.59 -12.30
N SER A 37 -7.59 -12.85 -12.47
CA SER A 37 -8.56 -13.91 -12.78
C SER A 37 -9.56 -14.14 -11.65
N GLY A 38 -9.09 -14.14 -10.39
CA GLY A 38 -9.95 -14.29 -9.22
C GLY A 38 -10.94 -13.14 -9.09
N TRP A 39 -10.50 -11.90 -9.29
CA TRP A 39 -11.35 -10.72 -9.13
C TRP A 39 -12.43 -10.68 -10.20
N PHE A 40 -12.05 -10.82 -11.47
CA PHE A 40 -13.03 -10.84 -12.57
C PHE A 40 -13.92 -12.08 -12.49
N GLY A 41 -13.39 -13.24 -12.10
CA GLY A 41 -14.17 -14.45 -11.87
C GLY A 41 -15.24 -14.25 -10.79
N ALA A 42 -14.86 -13.74 -9.62
CA ALA A 42 -15.80 -13.46 -8.53
C ALA A 42 -16.84 -12.40 -8.91
N ALA A 43 -16.44 -11.34 -9.62
CA ALA A 43 -17.34 -10.28 -10.07
C ALA A 43 -18.36 -10.80 -11.10
N THR A 44 -17.92 -11.57 -12.09
CA THR A 44 -18.78 -12.10 -13.16
C THR A 44 -19.72 -13.20 -12.69
N HIS A 45 -19.31 -14.01 -11.70
CA HIS A 45 -20.10 -15.12 -11.16
C HIS A 45 -20.73 -14.78 -9.80
N ALA A 46 -20.85 -13.49 -9.45
CA ALA A 46 -21.35 -13.06 -8.13
C ALA A 46 -22.75 -13.60 -7.80
N ARG A 47 -23.60 -13.80 -8.82
CA ARG A 47 -24.95 -14.37 -8.63
C ARG A 47 -24.91 -15.84 -8.25
N GLU A 48 -23.99 -16.62 -8.81
CA GLU A 48 -23.83 -18.05 -8.55
C GLU A 48 -23.14 -18.30 -7.20
N LEU A 49 -22.15 -17.47 -6.87
CA LEU A 49 -21.44 -17.50 -5.58
C LEU A 49 -22.31 -17.05 -4.40
N GLY A 50 -23.35 -16.26 -4.69
CA GLY A 50 -24.11 -15.54 -3.68
C GLY A 50 -23.37 -14.30 -3.18
N LEU A 51 -24.16 -13.26 -2.84
CA LEU A 51 -23.62 -11.94 -2.53
C LEU A 51 -22.60 -11.93 -1.37
N PRO A 52 -22.80 -12.62 -0.22
CA PRO A 52 -21.85 -12.57 0.88
C PRO A 52 -20.47 -13.15 0.51
N LEU A 53 -20.45 -14.29 -0.19
CA LEU A 53 -19.21 -14.94 -0.60
C LEU A 53 -18.51 -14.11 -1.69
N ALA A 54 -19.25 -13.60 -2.67
CA ALA A 54 -18.70 -12.74 -3.72
C ALA A 54 -18.05 -11.49 -3.11
N VAL A 55 -18.71 -10.83 -2.16
CA VAL A 55 -18.15 -9.65 -1.46
C VAL A 55 -16.90 -10.02 -0.67
N ALA A 56 -16.90 -11.13 0.07
CA ALA A 56 -15.73 -11.56 0.84
C ALA A 56 -14.52 -11.87 -0.06
N LEU A 57 -14.73 -12.55 -1.19
CA LEU A 57 -13.69 -12.85 -2.17
C LEU A 57 -13.16 -11.57 -2.83
N LEU A 58 -14.05 -10.68 -3.27
CA LEU A 58 -13.64 -9.41 -3.87
C LEU A 58 -12.87 -8.55 -2.87
N ALA A 59 -13.27 -8.49 -1.60
CA ALA A 59 -12.56 -7.77 -0.56
C ALA A 59 -11.15 -8.34 -0.32
N LEU A 60 -11.03 -9.67 -0.23
CA LEU A 60 -9.75 -10.36 -0.06
C LEU A 60 -8.81 -10.11 -1.25
N LEU A 61 -9.31 -10.28 -2.47
CA LEU A 61 -8.56 -10.07 -3.70
C LEU A 61 -8.16 -8.60 -3.88
N SER A 62 -9.01 -7.67 -3.48
CA SER A 62 -8.69 -6.23 -3.47
C SER A 62 -7.59 -5.91 -2.47
N ALA A 63 -7.61 -6.53 -1.28
CA ALA A 63 -6.54 -6.36 -0.29
C ALA A 63 -5.20 -6.91 -0.81
N TRP A 64 -5.22 -8.09 -1.44
CA TRP A 64 -4.04 -8.63 -2.13
C TRP A 64 -3.58 -7.75 -3.29
N TYR A 65 -4.51 -7.14 -4.02
CA TYR A 65 -4.17 -6.21 -5.09
C TYR A 65 -3.41 -4.99 -4.58
N MET A 66 -3.78 -4.43 -3.42
CA MET A 66 -3.03 -3.34 -2.80
C MET A 66 -1.59 -3.76 -2.44
N SER A 67 -1.40 -4.98 -1.92
CA SER A 67 -0.05 -5.53 -1.69
C SER A 67 0.72 -5.75 -2.99
N LEU A 68 0.05 -6.19 -4.06
CA LEU A 68 0.68 -6.28 -5.37
C LEU A 68 1.08 -4.90 -5.89
N GLN A 69 0.24 -3.86 -5.73
CA GLN A 69 0.60 -2.50 -6.13
C GLN A 69 1.86 -1.99 -5.41
N HIS A 70 2.03 -2.33 -4.13
CA HIS A 70 3.26 -2.05 -3.37
C HIS A 70 4.48 -2.78 -3.96
N GLU A 71 4.33 -4.02 -4.40
CA GLU A 71 5.43 -4.73 -5.06
C GLU A 71 5.75 -4.13 -6.45
N LEU A 72 4.72 -3.70 -7.19
CA LEU A 72 4.86 -3.08 -8.51
C LEU A 72 5.64 -1.75 -8.46
N LEU A 73 5.42 -0.94 -7.42
CA LEU A 73 6.12 0.34 -7.24
C LEU A 73 7.61 0.17 -6.95
N HIS A 74 8.02 -0.97 -6.40
CA HIS A 74 9.43 -1.30 -6.16
C HIS A 74 10.14 -1.79 -7.42
N GLY A 75 9.44 -1.88 -8.55
CA GLY A 75 10.04 -2.27 -9.84
C GLY A 75 9.94 -3.77 -10.13
N HIS A 76 9.00 -4.47 -9.51
CA HIS A 76 8.68 -5.86 -9.80
C HIS A 76 7.38 -5.96 -10.62
N PRO A 77 7.16 -7.02 -11.42
CA PRO A 77 8.16 -7.99 -11.85
C PRO A 77 9.10 -7.44 -12.94
N THR A 78 8.82 -6.27 -13.51
CA THR A 78 9.60 -5.72 -14.64
C THR A 78 10.39 -4.48 -14.26
N ARG A 79 11.54 -4.27 -14.92
CA ARG A 79 12.33 -3.02 -14.78
C ARG A 79 11.63 -1.80 -15.37
N SER A 80 10.57 -1.98 -16.17
CA SER A 80 9.85 -0.90 -16.82
C SER A 80 8.76 -0.36 -15.92
N ARG A 81 8.94 0.88 -15.44
CA ARG A 81 7.95 1.59 -14.63
C ARG A 81 6.60 1.72 -15.34
N LEU A 82 6.59 1.84 -16.67
CA LEU A 82 5.35 1.96 -17.46
C LEU A 82 4.54 0.66 -17.46
N VAL A 83 5.20 -0.48 -17.60
CA VAL A 83 4.52 -1.79 -17.59
C VAL A 83 3.94 -2.05 -16.19
N ASN A 84 4.75 -1.84 -15.15
CA ASN A 84 4.27 -2.03 -13.77
C ASN A 84 3.14 -1.04 -13.43
N ALA A 85 3.22 0.21 -13.89
CA ALA A 85 2.13 1.17 -13.72
C ALA A 85 0.86 0.75 -14.45
N GLY A 86 0.96 0.17 -15.65
CA GLY A 86 -0.20 -0.39 -16.36
C GLY A 86 -0.88 -1.51 -15.58
N LEU A 87 -0.09 -2.42 -14.98
CA LEU A 87 -0.59 -3.49 -14.11
C LEU A 87 -1.19 -2.97 -12.79
N GLY A 88 -0.68 -1.85 -12.29
CA GLY A 88 -1.11 -1.21 -11.05
C GLY A 88 -2.25 -0.19 -11.21
N PHE A 89 -2.63 0.15 -12.45
CA PHE A 89 -3.63 1.20 -12.73
C PHE A 89 -5.08 0.71 -12.56
N ALA A 90 -5.31 -0.60 -12.60
CA ALA A 90 -6.66 -1.15 -12.59
C ALA A 90 -7.43 -0.78 -11.29
N PRO A 91 -8.72 -0.38 -11.39
CA PRO A 91 -9.54 0.00 -10.24
C PRO A 91 -10.09 -1.19 -9.47
N LEU A 92 -9.25 -2.16 -9.11
CA LEU A 92 -9.70 -3.39 -8.45
C LEU A 92 -9.95 -3.21 -6.95
N ALA A 93 -9.47 -2.12 -6.34
CA ALA A 93 -9.64 -1.78 -4.94
C ALA A 93 -10.20 -0.34 -4.78
N VAL A 94 -10.20 0.20 -3.55
CA VAL A 94 -10.56 1.61 -3.29
C VAL A 94 -9.72 2.49 -4.23
N TRP A 95 -10.41 3.31 -5.05
CA TRP A 95 -9.74 4.11 -6.06
C TRP A 95 -8.78 5.11 -5.42
N PHE A 96 -7.50 4.80 -5.51
CA PHE A 96 -6.40 5.69 -5.18
C PHE A 96 -5.43 5.66 -6.37
N PRO A 97 -5.26 6.77 -7.12
CA PRO A 97 -4.49 6.76 -8.35
C PRO A 97 -3.07 6.23 -8.10
N TYR A 98 -2.69 5.17 -8.82
CA TYR A 98 -1.41 4.47 -8.62
C TYR A 98 -0.19 5.39 -8.63
N GLY A 99 -0.19 6.43 -9.48
CA GLY A 99 0.88 7.42 -9.50
C GLY A 99 1.02 8.21 -8.19
N ILE A 100 -0.10 8.66 -7.62
CA ILE A 100 -0.11 9.38 -6.33
C ILE A 100 0.36 8.45 -5.22
N TYR A 101 -0.12 7.20 -5.21
CA TYR A 101 0.34 6.19 -4.27
C TYR A 101 1.84 5.97 -4.35
N ARG A 102 2.35 5.68 -5.55
CA ARG A 102 3.78 5.45 -5.80
C ARG A 102 4.61 6.62 -5.30
N ASP A 103 4.24 7.85 -5.66
CA ASP A 103 5.06 9.03 -5.35
C ASP A 103 5.06 9.32 -3.85
N SER A 104 3.91 9.23 -3.17
CA SER A 104 3.80 9.32 -1.70
C SER A 104 4.62 8.23 -1.01
N HIS A 105 4.54 7.01 -1.50
CA HIS A 105 5.16 5.86 -0.86
C HIS A 105 6.68 5.83 -1.04
N LEU A 106 7.18 6.23 -2.21
CA LEU A 106 8.62 6.41 -2.40
C LEU A 106 9.17 7.52 -1.50
N GLN A 107 8.43 8.62 -1.30
CA GLN A 107 8.81 9.66 -0.36
C GLN A 107 8.88 9.14 1.09
N HIS A 108 7.95 8.28 1.51
CA HIS A 108 8.01 7.60 2.82
C HIS A 108 9.32 6.80 3.00
N HIS A 109 9.76 6.08 1.97
CA HIS A 109 10.99 5.28 2.02
C HIS A 109 12.29 6.08 1.92
N GLU A 110 12.25 7.30 1.37
CA GLU A 110 13.40 8.20 1.30
C GLU A 110 13.68 8.93 2.62
N ASP A 111 12.67 9.09 3.50
CA ASP A 111 12.83 9.82 4.76
C ASP A 111 13.47 8.96 5.86
N ALA A 112 14.53 9.50 6.48
CA ALA A 112 15.14 8.92 7.67
C ALA A 112 14.24 9.01 8.92
N HIS A 113 13.23 9.88 8.89
CA HIS A 113 12.29 10.15 9.98
C HIS A 113 10.96 9.42 9.75
N LEU A 114 11.03 8.10 9.55
CA LEU A 114 9.86 7.23 9.49
C LEU A 114 8.89 7.50 10.65
N THR A 115 7.59 7.54 10.35
CA THR A 115 6.48 7.78 11.27
C THR A 115 6.34 9.21 11.81
N HIS A 116 7.21 10.15 11.44
CA HIS A 116 7.07 11.54 11.88
C HIS A 116 5.90 12.24 11.16
N PRO A 117 4.88 12.74 11.88
CA PRO A 117 3.63 13.23 11.29
C PRO A 117 3.77 14.42 10.33
N GLU A 118 4.89 15.16 10.42
CA GLU A 118 5.16 16.36 9.61
C GLU A 118 5.97 16.03 8.33
N ARG A 119 6.58 14.85 8.26
CA ARG A 119 7.57 14.50 7.23
C ARG A 119 7.25 13.23 6.47
N ASP A 120 6.70 12.26 7.18
CA ASP A 120 6.25 11.00 6.62
C ASP A 120 4.81 11.15 6.09
N PRO A 121 4.60 11.11 4.75
CA PRO A 121 3.27 11.25 4.15
C PRO A 121 2.33 10.08 4.48
N GLU A 122 2.86 8.96 4.97
CA GLU A 122 2.10 7.77 5.37
C GLU A 122 2.02 7.60 6.89
N SER A 123 2.40 8.63 7.67
CA SER A 123 2.35 8.56 9.13
C SER A 123 0.91 8.36 9.64
N TYR A 124 0.78 7.42 10.58
CA TYR A 124 -0.46 7.18 11.30
C TYR A 124 -0.62 8.10 12.52
N PHE A 125 0.44 8.84 12.88
CA PHE A 125 0.46 9.71 14.04
C PHE A 125 0.06 11.13 13.67
N VAL A 126 -0.31 11.90 14.68
CA VAL A 126 -0.58 13.33 14.54
C VAL A 126 0.38 14.09 15.44
N ASN A 127 0.74 15.31 15.06
CA ASN A 127 1.59 16.15 15.91
C ASN A 127 0.85 16.54 17.21
N SER A 128 1.62 16.93 18.22
CA SER A 128 1.10 17.26 19.55
C SER A 128 0.10 18.41 19.53
N LEU A 129 0.28 19.38 18.62
CA LEU A 129 -0.57 20.56 18.49
C LEU A 129 -1.93 20.22 17.88
N VAL A 130 -1.98 19.35 16.87
CA VAL A 130 -3.19 18.77 16.28
C VAL A 130 -3.93 17.94 17.33
N TRP A 131 -3.21 17.11 18.10
CA TRP A 131 -3.80 16.34 19.18
C TRP A 131 -4.44 17.25 20.25
N GLN A 132 -3.74 18.29 20.68
CA GLN A 132 -4.24 19.24 21.67
C GLN A 132 -5.48 20.01 21.18
N ARG A 133 -5.54 20.35 19.89
CA ARG A 133 -6.71 21.02 19.27
C ARG A 133 -7.87 20.08 18.93
N ALA A 134 -7.62 18.77 18.84
CA ALA A 134 -8.66 17.79 18.53
C ALA A 134 -9.67 17.66 19.69
N GLY A 135 -10.96 17.73 19.36
CA GLY A 135 -12.04 17.42 20.30
C GLY A 135 -12.09 15.94 20.69
N TRP A 136 -12.85 15.60 21.73
CA TRP A 136 -12.91 14.25 22.30
C TRP A 136 -13.27 13.17 21.26
N ALA A 137 -14.20 13.47 20.34
CA ALA A 137 -14.63 12.52 19.31
C ALA A 137 -13.50 12.20 18.31
N ILE A 138 -12.75 13.22 17.88
CA ILE A 138 -11.61 13.04 16.97
C ILE A 138 -10.48 12.29 17.66
N ARG A 139 -10.20 12.59 18.94
CA ARG A 139 -9.22 11.83 19.73
C ARG A 139 -9.61 10.37 19.86
N ALA A 140 -10.88 10.08 20.17
CA ALA A 140 -11.38 8.71 20.25
C ALA A 140 -11.25 7.98 18.90
N LEU A 141 -11.58 8.64 17.79
CA LEU A 141 -11.40 8.08 16.45
C LEU A 141 -9.93 7.79 16.13
N LEU A 142 -9.01 8.72 16.40
CA LEU A 142 -7.58 8.56 16.17
C LEU A 142 -6.99 7.43 17.03
N THR A 143 -7.38 7.36 18.30
CA THR A 143 -6.98 6.26 19.20
C THR A 143 -7.53 4.93 18.73
N PHE A 144 -8.82 4.86 18.37
CA PHE A 144 -9.43 3.63 17.85
C PHE A 144 -8.75 3.16 16.56
N ARG A 145 -8.51 4.07 15.60
CA ARG A 145 -7.76 3.79 14.37
C ARG A 145 -6.36 3.26 14.64
N ASN A 146 -5.72 3.61 15.74
CA ASN A 146 -4.41 3.10 16.11
C ASN A 146 -4.44 1.70 16.77
N THR A 147 -5.62 1.13 17.00
CA THR A 147 -5.78 -0.28 17.37
C THR A 147 -5.82 -1.17 16.12
N PHE A 148 -5.49 -2.46 16.26
CA PHE A 148 -5.59 -3.42 15.16
C PHE A 148 -6.99 -3.48 14.54
N ILE A 149 -8.03 -3.58 15.37
CA ILE A 149 -9.43 -3.65 14.92
C ILE A 149 -9.84 -2.35 14.21
N GLY A 150 -9.45 -1.20 14.75
CA GLY A 150 -9.74 0.08 14.10
C GLY A 150 -9.04 0.26 12.76
N ARG A 151 -7.81 -0.26 12.60
CA ARG A 151 -7.13 -0.28 11.28
C ARG A 151 -7.88 -1.13 10.27
N LEU A 152 -8.36 -2.31 10.69
CA LEU A 152 -9.08 -3.21 9.81
C LEU A 152 -10.42 -2.62 9.34
N LEU A 153 -11.15 -1.97 10.25
CA LEU A 153 -12.51 -1.48 9.97
C LEU A 153 -12.54 -0.07 9.37
N VAL A 154 -11.60 0.80 9.75
CA VAL A 154 -11.67 2.25 9.47
C VAL A 154 -10.41 2.77 8.75
N GLY A 155 -9.34 1.98 8.74
CA GLY A 155 -8.03 2.40 8.22
C GLY A 155 -8.05 2.83 6.74
N ALA A 156 -8.78 2.09 5.90
CA ALA A 156 -8.89 2.39 4.47
C ALA A 156 -9.70 3.68 4.17
N GLY A 157 -10.67 4.03 5.02
CA GLY A 157 -11.60 5.15 4.76
C GLY A 157 -11.05 6.53 5.17
N VAL A 158 -10.13 6.61 6.13
CA VAL A 158 -9.70 7.90 6.73
C VAL A 158 -8.59 8.60 5.94
N PHE A 159 -7.90 7.89 5.04
CA PHE A 159 -6.89 8.51 4.16
C PHE A 159 -7.49 9.68 3.34
N TYR A 160 -8.75 9.53 2.90
CA TYR A 160 -9.46 10.52 2.08
C TYR A 160 -9.84 11.82 2.81
N PHE A 161 -9.95 11.80 4.15
CA PHE A 161 -10.35 12.97 4.94
C PHE A 161 -9.14 13.87 5.31
N SER A 162 -7.95 13.27 5.40
CA SER A 162 -6.69 13.97 5.68
C SER A 162 -6.30 14.95 4.56
N ASP A 163 -6.40 14.51 3.31
CA ASP A 163 -6.00 15.30 2.14
C ASP A 163 -6.91 16.52 1.87
N ARG A 164 -8.18 16.47 2.26
CA ARG A 164 -9.12 17.60 2.08
C ARG A 164 -8.99 18.69 3.13
N CYS A 165 -8.41 18.43 4.31
CA CYS A 165 -8.24 19.43 5.36
C CYS A 165 -6.98 20.31 5.21
N GLY A 166 -6.20 20.15 4.13
CA GLY A 166 -5.15 21.11 3.79
C GLY A 166 -3.90 21.10 4.66
N CYS A 167 -3.69 20.10 5.52
CA CYS A 167 -2.44 19.96 6.29
C CYS A 167 -1.25 19.48 5.44
N ALA A 168 -1.47 18.79 4.32
CA ALA A 168 -0.38 18.24 3.51
C ALA A 168 0.25 19.24 2.50
N ARG A 169 -0.28 20.46 2.38
CA ARG A 169 0.09 21.40 1.30
C ARG A 169 1.06 22.52 1.72
N GLN A 170 1.86 22.34 2.78
CA GLN A 170 2.83 23.36 3.21
C GLN A 170 4.30 23.11 2.86
N ASN A 171 4.69 21.96 2.31
CA ASN A 171 6.12 21.67 2.10
C ASN A 171 6.58 21.44 0.65
N GLN A 172 5.83 21.88 -0.36
CA GLN A 172 6.30 21.88 -1.77
C GLN A 172 6.82 23.23 -2.27
N ALA A 173 7.05 24.19 -1.37
CA ALA A 173 7.67 25.47 -1.71
C ALA A 173 8.87 25.73 -0.79
N ARG A 174 9.98 25.04 -1.03
CA ARG A 174 11.36 25.50 -0.81
C ARG A 174 12.36 24.54 -1.40
#